data_AF-A0A519TBK0-F1
#
_entry.id   AF-A0A519TBK0-F1
#
_cell.length_a   1.000
_cell.length_b   1.000
_cell.length_c   1.000
_cell.angle_alpha   90.00
_cell.angle_beta   90.00
_cell.angle_gamma   90.00
#
_symmetry.space_group_name_H-M   'P 1'
#
loop_
_entity.id
_entity.type
_entity.pdbx_description
1 polymer ?
#
loop_
_entity_poly.entity_id
_entity_poly.type
_entity_poly.pdbx_seq_one_letter_code
_entity_poly.pdbx_strand_id
1 'polypeptide(L)'
;MAKTAQTDLHLTAAQALVQANELCQKGDLTAAERRHLAGLFVAAAEPLSAAVQWLRLPEAERIGADGISPALAKQVTLWANLRNEMSSVAARLAADLGLERVYGAEDHLSDVAQPDFATFKAAVAAEPGQVDLFKHNTPTFHAVPEESMKMATAAAEVMPVMKWKNSPRFAELDADAQWLSMLRSEKMGRVGRQRVAAWEAQNLRMAVTIREATAPIAGGRALLLVGAAHKPFIEAYLRTLTDIELVSVPAMLDAKTADCAQ
;
A
#
# COMPACT_ATOMS: atom_id res chain seq x y z
N MET A 1 -7.30 0.53 -19.17
CA MET A 1 -7.32 1.94 -18.74
C MET A 1 -6.09 2.69 -19.21
N ALA A 2 -4.89 2.37 -18.71
CA ALA A 2 -3.68 3.14 -19.02
C ALA A 2 -3.41 3.24 -20.53
N LYS A 3 -3.43 2.13 -21.26
CA LYS A 3 -3.28 2.13 -22.73
C LYS A 3 -4.34 2.98 -23.44
N THR A 4 -5.59 2.96 -22.96
CA THR A 4 -6.67 3.78 -23.52
C THR A 4 -6.39 5.27 -23.29
N ALA A 5 -6.03 5.66 -22.07
CA ALA A 5 -5.69 7.05 -21.74
C ALA A 5 -4.44 7.54 -22.49
N GLN A 6 -3.44 6.68 -22.66
CA GLN A 6 -2.24 6.95 -23.46
C GLN A 6 -2.60 7.24 -24.93
N THR A 7 -3.50 6.45 -25.51
CA THR A 7 -4.03 6.70 -26.86
C THR A 7 -4.83 8.00 -26.93
N ASP A 8 -5.75 8.22 -25.98
CA ASP A 8 -6.63 9.40 -25.94
C ASP A 8 -5.83 10.71 -25.79
N LEU A 9 -4.74 10.69 -25.01
CA LEU A 9 -3.88 11.85 -24.75
C LEU A 9 -2.69 11.96 -25.70
N HIS A 10 -2.44 10.94 -26.54
CA HIS A 10 -1.25 10.83 -27.37
C HIS A 10 0.06 10.91 -26.58
N LEU A 11 0.11 10.25 -25.42
CA LEU A 11 1.27 10.23 -24.52
C LEU A 11 1.71 8.80 -24.19
N THR A 12 3.01 8.61 -23.99
CA THR A 12 3.53 7.43 -23.29
C THR A 12 3.29 7.55 -21.79
N ALA A 13 3.38 6.43 -21.05
CA ALA A 13 3.27 6.45 -19.58
C ALA A 13 4.28 7.41 -18.93
N ALA A 14 5.53 7.42 -19.42
CA ALA A 14 6.58 8.27 -18.89
C ALA A 14 6.30 9.76 -19.13
N GLN A 15 5.86 10.12 -20.35
CA GLN A 15 5.48 11.51 -20.65
C GLN A 15 4.29 11.98 -19.80
N ALA A 16 3.28 11.12 -19.64
CA ALA A 16 2.13 11.42 -18.80
C ALA A 16 2.52 11.63 -17.33
N LEU A 17 3.46 10.82 -16.80
CA LEU A 17 3.96 10.97 -15.44
C LEU A 17 4.73 12.28 -15.23
N VAL A 18 5.56 12.68 -16.21
CA VAL A 18 6.28 13.96 -16.16
C VAL A 18 5.29 15.13 -16.14
N GLN A 19 4.33 15.15 -17.06
CA GLN A 19 3.32 16.21 -17.10
C GLN A 19 2.44 16.23 -15.83
N ALA A 20 2.11 15.06 -15.28
CA ALA A 20 1.38 14.97 -14.02
C ALA A 20 2.17 15.62 -12.88
N ASN A 21 3.46 15.31 -12.76
CA ASN A 21 4.32 15.87 -11.72
C ASN A 21 4.48 17.39 -11.85
N GLU A 22 4.63 17.91 -13.07
CA GLU A 22 4.68 19.35 -13.33
C GLU A 22 3.37 20.03 -12.91
N LEU A 23 2.22 19.45 -13.25
CA LEU A 23 0.93 20.00 -12.88
C LEU A 23 0.66 19.93 -11.37
N CYS A 24 1.13 18.88 -10.68
CA CYS A 24 1.08 18.81 -9.21
C CYS A 24 1.80 19.97 -8.52
N GLN A 25 2.88 20.50 -9.11
CA GLN A 25 3.63 21.63 -8.53
C GLN A 25 2.88 22.97 -8.60
N LYS A 26 1.86 23.06 -9.46
CA LYS A 26 1.07 24.30 -9.61
C LYS A 26 0.23 24.63 -8.37
N GLY A 27 -0.20 23.62 -7.59
CA GLY A 27 -0.99 23.83 -6.36
C GLY A 27 -2.49 24.01 -6.63
N ASP A 28 -3.00 25.25 -6.62
CA ASP A 28 -4.44 25.56 -6.70
C ASP A 28 -5.04 25.22 -8.08
N LEU A 29 -5.26 23.92 -8.31
CA LEU A 29 -5.82 23.40 -9.54
C LEU A 29 -7.33 23.63 -9.62
N THR A 30 -7.78 24.14 -10.76
CA THR A 30 -9.20 24.20 -11.14
C THR A 30 -9.78 22.80 -11.33
N ALA A 31 -11.12 22.69 -11.38
CA ALA A 31 -11.79 21.41 -11.63
C ALA A 31 -11.38 20.78 -12.98
N ALA A 32 -11.22 21.60 -14.03
CA ALA A 32 -10.73 21.13 -15.33
C ALA A 32 -9.31 20.57 -15.25
N GLU A 33 -8.42 21.25 -14.52
CA GLU A 33 -7.04 20.80 -14.34
C GLU A 33 -6.93 19.54 -13.48
N ARG A 34 -7.78 19.38 -12.46
CA ARG A 34 -7.84 18.13 -11.68
C ARG A 34 -8.36 16.95 -12.50
N ARG A 35 -9.35 17.16 -13.37
CA ARG A 35 -9.79 16.14 -14.33
C ARG A 35 -8.66 15.77 -15.29
N HIS A 36 -7.95 16.76 -15.81
CA HIS A 36 -6.79 16.53 -16.65
C HIS A 36 -5.69 15.75 -15.92
N LEU A 37 -5.36 16.14 -14.69
CA LEU A 37 -4.38 15.47 -13.86
C LEU A 37 -4.77 14.01 -13.54
N ALA A 38 -6.06 13.75 -13.29
CA ALA A 38 -6.57 12.39 -13.16
C ALA A 38 -6.34 11.58 -14.45
N GLY A 39 -6.60 12.17 -15.62
CA GLY A 39 -6.32 11.56 -16.92
C GLY A 39 -4.84 11.23 -17.13
N LEU A 40 -3.95 12.17 -16.78
CA LEU A 40 -2.50 11.97 -16.84
C LEU A 40 -2.04 10.83 -15.93
N PHE A 41 -2.54 10.74 -14.69
CA PHE A 41 -2.22 9.63 -13.81
C PHE A 41 -2.75 8.28 -14.32
N VAL A 42 -3.95 8.24 -14.93
CA VAL A 42 -4.41 7.01 -15.59
C VAL A 42 -3.46 6.60 -16.72
N ALA A 43 -3.03 7.54 -17.57
CA ALA A 43 -2.09 7.27 -18.65
C ALA A 43 -0.70 6.85 -18.13
N ALA A 44 -0.28 7.37 -16.98
CA ALA A 44 0.94 6.98 -16.28
C ALA A 44 0.87 5.60 -15.60
N ALA A 45 -0.28 4.91 -15.65
CA ALA A 45 -0.56 3.70 -14.89
C ALA A 45 -0.46 3.90 -13.36
N GLU A 46 -0.90 5.08 -12.89
CA GLU A 46 -0.90 5.53 -11.49
C GLU A 46 -2.35 5.62 -10.97
N PRO A 47 -3.02 4.47 -10.77
CA PRO A 47 -4.46 4.39 -10.53
C PRO A 47 -4.92 5.10 -9.25
N LEU A 48 -4.12 5.01 -8.18
CA LEU A 48 -4.44 5.60 -6.88
C LEU A 48 -4.27 7.11 -6.91
N SER A 49 -3.25 7.61 -7.60
CA SER A 49 -3.04 9.05 -7.80
C SER A 49 -4.18 9.65 -8.64
N ALA A 50 -4.67 8.93 -9.66
CA ALA A 50 -5.88 9.34 -10.38
C ALA A 50 -7.11 9.39 -9.45
N ALA A 51 -7.26 8.41 -8.56
CA ALA A 51 -8.34 8.39 -7.57
C ALA A 51 -8.26 9.56 -6.57
N VAL A 52 -7.05 9.96 -6.13
CA VAL A 52 -6.85 11.16 -5.29
C VAL A 52 -7.43 12.40 -5.97
N GLN A 53 -7.06 12.63 -7.23
CA GLN A 53 -7.55 13.80 -7.98
C GLN A 53 -9.07 13.76 -8.17
N TRP A 54 -9.61 12.56 -8.40
CA TRP A 54 -11.04 12.35 -8.51
C TRP A 54 -11.80 12.67 -7.22
N LEU A 55 -11.24 12.26 -6.08
CA LEU A 55 -11.84 12.50 -4.76
C LEU A 55 -11.77 13.98 -4.36
N ARG A 56 -10.75 14.71 -4.80
CA ARG A 56 -10.62 16.17 -4.58
C ARG A 56 -11.53 17.02 -5.46
N LEU A 57 -12.18 16.45 -6.48
CA LEU A 57 -13.24 17.12 -7.24
C LEU A 57 -14.56 17.13 -6.46
N PRO A 58 -15.34 18.24 -6.52
CA PRO A 58 -16.75 18.23 -6.20
C PRO A 58 -17.47 17.14 -7.00
N GLU A 59 -18.49 16.51 -6.41
CA GLU A 59 -19.17 15.38 -7.06
C GLU A 59 -19.76 15.75 -8.44
N ALA A 60 -20.31 16.96 -8.57
CA ALA A 60 -20.82 17.48 -9.83
C ALA A 60 -19.74 17.66 -10.92
N GLU A 61 -18.48 17.80 -10.54
CA GLU A 61 -17.33 17.99 -11.44
C GLU A 61 -16.65 16.67 -11.84
N ARG A 62 -17.09 15.52 -11.29
CA ARG A 62 -16.56 14.18 -11.60
C ARG A 62 -17.12 13.64 -12.92
N ILE A 63 -16.84 14.36 -14.00
CA ILE A 63 -17.36 14.11 -15.35
C ILE A 63 -16.24 13.74 -16.33
N GLY A 64 -16.60 13.11 -17.45
CA GLY A 64 -15.66 12.86 -18.55
C GLY A 64 -15.44 14.11 -19.40
N ALA A 65 -14.41 14.89 -19.07
CA ALA A 65 -13.99 16.10 -19.79
C ALA A 65 -12.49 16.35 -19.57
N ASP A 66 -11.91 17.34 -20.26
CA ASP A 66 -10.56 17.86 -19.97
C ASP A 66 -9.43 16.81 -20.04
N GLY A 67 -9.52 15.86 -20.97
CA GLY A 67 -8.51 14.81 -21.15
C GLY A 67 -8.79 13.51 -20.38
N ILE A 68 -9.95 13.38 -19.73
CA ILE A 68 -10.47 12.08 -19.29
C ILE A 68 -11.77 11.75 -20.02
N SER A 69 -11.79 10.64 -20.76
CA SER A 69 -12.99 10.20 -21.47
C SER A 69 -14.09 9.74 -20.49
N PRO A 70 -15.39 9.81 -20.86
CA PRO A 70 -16.47 9.34 -19.98
C PRO A 70 -16.32 7.89 -19.50
N ALA A 71 -15.73 7.02 -20.32
CA ALA A 71 -15.44 5.64 -19.94
C ALA A 71 -14.36 5.55 -18.86
N LEU A 72 -13.27 6.31 -19.01
CA LEU A 72 -12.21 6.38 -18.00
C LEU A 72 -12.69 7.02 -16.70
N ALA A 73 -13.50 8.09 -16.77
CA ALA A 73 -14.10 8.75 -15.62
C ALA A 73 -14.94 7.79 -14.77
N LYS A 74 -15.78 6.94 -15.41
CA LYS A 74 -16.53 5.88 -14.72
C LYS A 74 -15.62 4.89 -13.99
N GLN A 75 -14.52 4.52 -14.63
CA GLN A 75 -13.60 3.54 -14.06
C GLN A 75 -12.74 4.11 -12.93
N VAL A 76 -12.29 5.37 -13.02
CA VAL A 76 -11.64 6.07 -11.90
C VAL A 76 -12.63 6.22 -10.73
N THR A 77 -13.91 6.52 -11.01
CA THR A 77 -14.97 6.54 -9.98
C THR A 77 -15.10 5.19 -9.29
N LEU A 78 -15.11 4.09 -10.04
CA LEU A 78 -15.15 2.75 -9.45
C LEU A 78 -13.95 2.49 -8.54
N TRP A 79 -12.75 2.83 -8.99
CA TRP A 79 -11.52 2.66 -8.22
C TRP A 79 -11.47 3.50 -6.96
N ALA A 80 -11.87 4.77 -7.04
CA ALA A 80 -11.95 5.66 -5.88
C ALA A 80 -12.91 5.13 -4.80
N ASN A 81 -13.85 4.25 -5.14
CA ASN A 81 -14.85 3.67 -4.24
C ASN A 81 -14.61 2.18 -3.93
N LEU A 82 -13.46 1.60 -4.30
CA LEU A 82 -13.15 0.21 -3.95
C LEU A 82 -13.04 0.05 -2.43
N ARG A 83 -13.62 -1.05 -1.92
CA ARG A 83 -13.53 -1.45 -0.51
C ARG A 83 -12.22 -2.20 -0.24
N ASN A 84 -11.10 -1.49 -0.37
CA ASN A 84 -9.76 -1.97 -0.02
C ASN A 84 -8.96 -0.84 0.62
N GLU A 85 -7.84 -1.16 1.26
CA GLU A 85 -7.01 -0.18 1.99
C GLU A 85 -6.47 0.93 1.06
N MET A 86 -6.12 0.58 -0.18
CA MET A 86 -5.58 1.53 -1.14
C MET A 86 -6.57 2.66 -1.47
N SER A 87 -7.83 2.35 -1.70
CA SER A 87 -8.84 3.35 -2.03
C SER A 87 -9.50 3.95 -0.79
N SER A 88 -9.90 3.10 0.16
CA SER A 88 -10.65 3.52 1.35
C SER A 88 -9.79 4.27 2.37
N VAL A 89 -8.48 4.04 2.39
CA VAL A 89 -7.54 4.73 3.28
C VAL A 89 -6.57 5.58 2.50
N ALA A 90 -5.73 5.00 1.61
CA ALA A 90 -4.62 5.74 1.02
C ALA A 90 -5.06 6.91 0.14
N ALA A 91 -5.87 6.64 -0.89
CA ALA A 91 -6.36 7.69 -1.80
C ALA A 91 -7.27 8.69 -1.08
N ARG A 92 -8.14 8.21 -0.19
CA ARG A 92 -9.04 9.06 0.59
C ARG A 92 -8.28 10.00 1.53
N LEU A 93 -7.36 9.48 2.33
CA LEU A 93 -6.56 10.27 3.25
C LEU A 93 -5.67 11.27 2.50
N ALA A 94 -5.07 10.87 1.38
CA ALA A 94 -4.29 11.79 0.55
C ALA A 94 -5.15 12.94 0.01
N ALA A 95 -6.38 12.65 -0.44
CA ALA A 95 -7.32 13.67 -0.90
C ALA A 95 -7.74 14.62 0.24
N ASP A 96 -8.07 14.08 1.42
CA ASP A 96 -8.50 14.85 2.59
C ASP A 96 -7.35 15.72 3.15
N LEU A 97 -6.09 15.26 3.06
CA LEU A 97 -4.89 16.03 3.43
C LEU A 97 -4.42 17.01 2.35
N GLY A 98 -5.10 17.07 1.20
CA GLY A 98 -4.73 17.95 0.10
C GLY A 98 -3.45 17.53 -0.64
N LEU A 99 -2.99 16.29 -0.48
CA LEU A 99 -1.88 15.74 -1.25
C LEU A 99 -2.29 15.51 -2.70
N GLU A 100 -1.34 15.63 -3.62
CA GLU A 100 -1.63 15.47 -5.06
C GLU A 100 -1.52 14.02 -5.54
N ARG A 101 -0.83 13.13 -4.80
CA ARG A 101 -0.64 11.75 -5.23
C ARG A 101 -0.33 10.79 -4.11
N VAL A 102 -0.48 9.50 -4.41
CA VAL A 102 0.01 8.38 -3.61
C VAL A 102 1.15 7.71 -4.39
N TYR A 103 2.20 7.31 -3.70
CA TYR A 103 3.29 6.52 -4.29
C TYR A 103 3.02 5.05 -4.03
N GLY A 104 2.90 4.25 -5.09
CA GLY A 104 2.77 2.80 -4.95
C GLY A 104 4.11 2.21 -4.49
N ALA A 105 4.14 1.57 -3.31
CA ALA A 105 5.37 1.03 -2.75
C ALA A 105 5.78 -0.33 -3.34
N GLU A 106 4.84 -1.09 -3.90
CA GLU A 106 5.05 -2.46 -4.37
C GLU A 106 4.72 -2.61 -5.85
N ASP A 107 5.63 -3.23 -6.60
CA ASP A 107 5.55 -3.39 -8.07
C ASP A 107 5.41 -4.87 -8.51
N HIS A 108 5.39 -5.81 -7.56
CA HIS A 108 5.40 -7.26 -7.79
C HIS A 108 6.52 -7.77 -8.72
N LEU A 109 7.56 -6.97 -9.01
CA LEU A 109 8.65 -7.40 -9.90
C LEU A 109 9.43 -8.58 -9.31
N SER A 110 9.46 -8.71 -7.98
CA SER A 110 10.09 -9.83 -7.28
C SER A 110 9.31 -11.14 -7.39
N ASP A 111 8.10 -11.14 -7.94
CA ASP A 111 7.31 -12.37 -8.09
C ASP A 111 7.95 -13.37 -9.07
N VAL A 112 8.85 -12.90 -9.93
CA VAL A 112 9.68 -13.76 -10.80
C VAL A 112 10.60 -14.69 -10.02
N ALA A 113 10.92 -14.36 -8.76
CA ALA A 113 11.79 -15.15 -7.90
C ALA A 113 11.02 -16.19 -7.06
N GLN A 114 9.69 -16.19 -7.10
CA GLN A 114 8.87 -17.11 -6.32
C GLN A 114 9.13 -18.57 -6.73
N PRO A 115 9.04 -19.53 -5.79
CA PRO A 115 9.03 -20.93 -6.17
C PRO A 115 7.81 -21.25 -7.03
N ASP A 116 7.92 -22.27 -7.86
CA ASP A 116 6.76 -22.86 -8.54
C ASP A 116 5.66 -23.18 -7.51
N PHE A 117 4.42 -22.80 -7.84
CA PHE A 117 3.30 -22.88 -6.91
C PHE A 117 2.96 -24.31 -6.52
N ALA A 118 3.03 -25.27 -7.46
CA ALA A 118 2.73 -26.67 -7.16
C ALA A 118 3.79 -27.26 -6.21
N THR A 119 5.05 -26.94 -6.46
CA THR A 119 6.19 -27.32 -5.61
C THR A 119 6.09 -26.71 -4.22
N PHE A 120 5.78 -25.40 -4.13
CA PHE A 120 5.56 -24.72 -2.86
C PHE A 120 4.40 -25.34 -2.08
N LYS A 121 3.27 -25.59 -2.73
CA LYS A 121 2.10 -26.22 -2.11
C LYS A 121 2.42 -27.61 -1.57
N ALA A 122 3.18 -28.43 -2.31
CA ALA A 122 3.59 -29.76 -1.87
C ALA A 122 4.51 -29.69 -0.64
N ALA A 123 5.46 -28.74 -0.62
CA ALA A 123 6.35 -28.51 0.50
C ALA A 123 5.58 -28.08 1.77
N VAL A 124 4.62 -27.16 1.62
CA VAL A 124 3.73 -26.73 2.72
C VAL A 124 2.90 -27.90 3.26
N ALA A 125 2.36 -28.75 2.37
CA ALA A 125 1.58 -29.92 2.79
C ALA A 125 2.41 -30.98 3.50
N ALA A 126 3.72 -31.07 3.21
CA ALA A 126 4.63 -32.00 3.85
C ALA A 126 5.01 -31.58 5.28
N GLU A 127 4.92 -30.28 5.61
CA GLU A 127 5.27 -29.72 6.92
C GLU A 127 4.03 -29.60 7.84
N PRO A 128 3.90 -30.45 8.89
CA PRO A 128 2.76 -30.41 9.80
C PRO A 128 2.64 -29.05 10.48
N GLY A 129 1.42 -28.50 10.53
CA GLY A 129 1.13 -27.22 11.19
C GLY A 129 1.54 -25.98 10.39
N GLN A 130 2.25 -26.12 9.25
CA GLN A 130 2.68 -24.95 8.45
C GLN A 130 1.50 -24.15 7.89
N VAL A 131 0.40 -24.83 7.54
CA VAL A 131 -0.84 -24.19 7.10
C VAL A 131 -1.50 -23.40 8.24
N ASP A 132 -1.46 -23.93 9.47
CA ASP A 132 -2.03 -23.25 10.64
C ASP A 132 -1.23 -21.99 11.00
N LEU A 133 0.10 -22.06 10.89
CA LEU A 133 0.97 -20.89 11.06
C LEU A 133 0.63 -19.78 10.05
N PHE A 134 0.51 -20.10 8.76
CA PHE A 134 0.15 -19.13 7.71
C PHE A 134 -1.23 -18.51 7.88
N LYS A 135 -2.16 -19.23 8.52
CA LYS A 135 -3.52 -18.77 8.77
C LYS A 135 -3.70 -18.13 10.13
N HIS A 136 -2.62 -17.91 10.89
CA HIS A 136 -2.67 -17.45 12.29
C HIS A 136 -3.59 -18.33 13.16
N ASN A 137 -3.70 -19.62 12.83
CA ASN A 137 -4.55 -20.57 13.54
C ASN A 137 -3.77 -21.31 14.63
N THR A 138 -3.14 -20.55 15.53
CA THR A 138 -2.42 -21.13 16.68
C THR A 138 -2.82 -20.41 17.97
N PRO A 139 -2.66 -21.04 19.15
CA PRO A 139 -3.04 -20.43 20.43
C PRO A 139 -2.45 -19.04 20.65
N THR A 140 -1.24 -18.79 20.15
CA THR A 140 -0.54 -17.50 20.26
C THR A 140 -1.28 -16.36 19.53
N PHE A 141 -1.92 -16.66 18.40
CA PHE A 141 -2.71 -15.68 17.64
C PHE A 141 -4.18 -15.63 18.07
N HIS A 142 -4.73 -16.72 18.63
CA HIS A 142 -6.09 -16.73 19.17
C HIS A 142 -6.27 -15.84 20.41
N ALA A 143 -5.18 -15.49 21.10
CA ALA A 143 -5.18 -14.48 22.16
C ALA A 143 -5.45 -13.05 21.65
N VAL A 144 -5.52 -12.87 20.33
CA VAL A 144 -5.82 -11.61 19.65
C VAL A 144 -7.23 -11.70 19.08
N PRO A 145 -8.11 -10.71 19.31
CA PRO A 145 -9.44 -10.73 18.73
C PRO A 145 -9.39 -10.27 17.26
N GLU A 146 -8.64 -10.97 16.39
CA GLU A 146 -8.74 -10.71 14.95
C GLU A 146 -10.16 -11.03 14.43
N GLU A 147 -10.87 -11.95 15.09
CA GLU A 147 -12.28 -12.24 14.82
C GLU A 147 -13.21 -11.05 15.14
N SER A 148 -12.85 -10.16 16.08
CA SER A 148 -13.67 -8.98 16.38
C SER A 148 -13.66 -7.94 15.25
N MET A 149 -12.68 -8.01 14.33
CA MET A 149 -12.66 -7.17 13.11
C MET A 149 -13.82 -7.48 12.17
N LYS A 150 -14.28 -8.73 12.11
CA LYS A 150 -15.36 -9.13 11.19
C LYS A 150 -16.70 -8.46 11.56
N MET A 151 -16.81 -7.96 12.79
CA MET A 151 -18.01 -7.32 13.33
C MET A 151 -17.79 -5.87 13.75
N ALA A 152 -16.58 -5.32 13.60
CA ALA A 152 -16.30 -3.93 13.93
C ALA A 152 -17.01 -3.01 12.92
N THR A 153 -17.93 -2.19 13.43
CA THR A 153 -18.70 -1.22 12.64
C THR A 153 -18.37 0.23 13.02
N ALA A 154 -17.72 0.44 14.17
CA ALA A 154 -17.29 1.74 14.65
C ALA A 154 -15.76 1.87 14.69
N ALA A 155 -15.26 3.10 14.50
CA ALA A 155 -13.82 3.39 14.55
C ALA A 155 -13.18 2.95 15.89
N ALA A 156 -13.87 3.13 17.01
CA ALA A 156 -13.41 2.70 18.34
C ALA A 156 -13.17 1.19 18.44
N GLU A 157 -13.85 0.38 17.63
CA GLU A 157 -13.71 -1.08 17.61
C GLU A 157 -12.53 -1.53 16.73
N VAL A 158 -12.17 -0.73 15.72
CA VAL A 158 -11.07 -1.01 14.78
C VAL A 158 -9.70 -0.58 15.34
N MET A 159 -9.66 0.52 16.10
CA MET A 159 -8.41 1.10 16.61
C MET A 159 -7.54 0.14 17.44
N PRO A 160 -8.07 -0.66 18.38
CA PRO A 160 -7.27 -1.63 19.13
C PRO A 160 -6.56 -2.64 18.22
N VAL A 161 -7.22 -3.07 17.14
CA VAL A 161 -6.66 -4.02 16.19
C VAL A 161 -5.58 -3.37 15.34
N MET A 162 -5.81 -2.14 14.88
CA MET A 162 -4.79 -1.38 14.15
C MET A 162 -3.53 -1.17 15.00
N LYS A 163 -3.68 -0.87 16.30
CA LYS A 163 -2.57 -0.77 17.25
C LYS A 163 -1.86 -2.11 17.44
N TRP A 164 -2.61 -3.19 17.60
CA TRP A 164 -2.05 -4.54 17.72
C TRP A 164 -1.26 -4.95 16.47
N LYS A 165 -1.84 -4.83 15.27
CA LYS A 165 -1.17 -5.18 14.00
C LYS A 165 0.07 -4.32 13.72
N ASN A 166 0.14 -3.11 14.29
CA ASN A 166 1.32 -2.25 14.23
C ASN A 166 2.29 -2.42 15.40
N SER A 167 2.03 -3.32 16.34
CA SER A 167 2.88 -3.52 17.52
C SER A 167 4.14 -4.33 17.18
N PRO A 168 5.26 -4.11 17.90
CA PRO A 168 6.44 -4.96 17.79
C PRO A 168 6.13 -6.43 18.04
N ARG A 169 5.20 -6.72 18.97
CA ARG A 169 4.81 -8.08 19.30
C ARG A 169 4.14 -8.80 18.14
N PHE A 170 3.21 -8.15 17.43
CA PHE A 170 2.60 -8.74 16.25
C PHE A 170 3.63 -8.94 15.13
N ALA A 171 4.48 -7.94 14.90
CA ALA A 171 5.56 -8.02 13.91
C ALA A 171 6.47 -9.25 14.13
N GLU A 172 6.90 -9.50 15.38
CA GLU A 172 7.69 -10.70 15.72
C GLU A 172 6.92 -12.00 15.49
N LEU A 173 5.68 -12.07 15.96
CA LEU A 173 4.85 -13.27 15.84
C LEU A 173 4.55 -13.62 14.39
N ASP A 174 4.17 -12.61 13.60
CA ASP A 174 3.82 -12.76 12.19
C ASP A 174 5.02 -13.16 11.34
N ALA A 175 6.17 -12.48 11.55
CA ALA A 175 7.41 -12.84 10.88
C ALA A 175 7.83 -14.28 11.20
N ASP A 176 7.73 -14.68 12.47
CA ASP A 176 8.09 -16.03 12.88
C ASP A 176 7.19 -17.10 12.24
N ALA A 177 5.87 -16.89 12.27
CA ALA A 177 4.89 -17.85 11.80
C ALA A 177 4.85 -17.97 10.27
N GLN A 178 4.90 -16.85 9.55
CA GLN A 178 4.71 -16.85 8.10
C GLN A 178 6.01 -17.01 7.31
N TRP A 179 7.15 -16.56 7.86
CA TRP A 179 8.39 -16.47 7.09
C TRP A 179 9.51 -17.29 7.69
N LEU A 180 9.84 -17.08 8.96
CA LEU A 180 10.96 -17.77 9.60
C LEU A 180 10.67 -19.25 9.83
N SER A 181 9.41 -19.66 9.98
CA SER A 181 9.02 -21.07 10.06
C SER A 181 9.49 -21.87 8.84
N MET A 182 9.43 -21.26 7.65
CA MET A 182 9.85 -21.91 6.40
C MET A 182 11.36 -22.16 6.36
N LEU A 183 12.15 -21.33 7.07
CA LEU A 183 13.60 -21.50 7.17
C LEU A 183 13.98 -22.61 8.16
N ARG A 184 13.12 -22.88 9.15
CA ARG A 184 13.31 -23.93 10.15
C ARG A 184 12.84 -25.31 9.67
N SER A 185 11.91 -25.36 8.72
CA SER A 185 11.41 -26.60 8.16
C SER A 185 12.43 -27.22 7.18
N GLU A 186 12.93 -28.41 7.54
CA GLU A 186 13.74 -29.22 6.63
C GLU A 186 12.93 -29.69 5.41
N LYS A 187 11.63 -29.95 5.59
CA LYS A 187 10.73 -30.41 4.52
C LYS A 187 10.42 -29.33 3.50
N MET A 188 10.39 -28.07 3.92
CA MET A 188 10.31 -26.94 3.01
C MET A 188 11.64 -26.66 2.32
N GLY A 189 12.76 -26.91 3.00
CA GLY A 189 14.10 -26.98 2.42
C GLY A 189 14.41 -25.80 1.49
N ARG A 190 14.84 -26.09 0.26
CA ARG A 190 15.19 -25.06 -0.74
C ARG A 190 14.00 -24.19 -1.14
N VAL A 191 12.80 -24.76 -1.17
CA VAL A 191 11.57 -24.09 -1.60
C VAL A 191 11.14 -23.03 -0.59
N GLY A 192 11.23 -23.35 0.71
CA GLY A 192 11.00 -22.39 1.79
C GLY A 192 12.01 -21.24 1.76
N ARG A 193 13.31 -21.57 1.59
CA ARG A 193 14.38 -20.55 1.46
C ARG A 193 14.17 -19.65 0.25
N GLN A 194 13.76 -20.19 -0.90
CA GLN A 194 13.45 -19.41 -2.09
C GLN A 194 12.28 -18.47 -1.85
N ARG A 195 11.19 -18.95 -1.22
CA ARG A 195 10.02 -18.11 -0.89
C ARG A 195 10.40 -16.94 0.01
N VAL A 196 11.22 -17.18 1.03
CA VAL A 196 11.70 -16.12 1.94
C VAL A 196 12.60 -15.13 1.21
N ALA A 197 13.55 -15.60 0.39
CA ALA A 197 14.41 -14.71 -0.39
C ALA A 197 13.61 -13.83 -1.37
N ALA A 198 12.58 -14.37 -2.01
CA ALA A 198 11.68 -13.59 -2.86
C ALA A 198 10.90 -12.53 -2.07
N TRP A 199 10.46 -12.86 -0.85
CA TRP A 199 9.81 -11.92 0.07
C TRP A 199 10.75 -10.80 0.53
N GLU A 200 11.98 -11.11 0.90
CA GLU A 200 13.00 -10.11 1.25
C GLU A 200 13.30 -9.19 0.06
N ALA A 201 13.45 -9.74 -1.15
CA ALA A 201 13.64 -8.96 -2.36
C ALA A 201 12.47 -8.01 -2.65
N GLN A 202 11.23 -8.43 -2.40
CA GLN A 202 10.04 -7.58 -2.50
C GLN A 202 10.08 -6.44 -1.49
N ASN A 203 10.34 -6.73 -0.22
CA ASN A 203 10.42 -5.70 0.83
C ASN A 203 11.59 -4.72 0.61
N LEU A 204 12.72 -5.18 0.07
CA LEU A 204 13.84 -4.31 -0.32
C LEU A 204 13.45 -3.34 -1.45
N ARG A 205 12.69 -3.80 -2.45
CA ARG A 205 12.16 -2.91 -3.51
C ARG A 205 11.26 -1.84 -2.90
N MET A 206 10.39 -2.21 -1.98
CA MET A 206 9.53 -1.25 -1.27
C MET A 206 10.36 -0.22 -0.49
N ALA A 207 11.44 -0.63 0.16
CA ALA A 207 12.35 0.29 0.84
C ALA A 207 13.02 1.28 -0.13
N VAL A 208 13.40 0.83 -1.34
CA VAL A 208 13.90 1.72 -2.40
C VAL A 208 12.84 2.73 -2.80
N THR A 209 11.61 2.29 -3.08
CA THR A 209 10.52 3.20 -3.46
C THR A 209 10.19 4.21 -2.37
N ILE A 210 10.23 3.81 -1.09
CA ILE A 210 10.07 4.73 0.04
C ILE A 210 11.19 5.77 0.05
N ARG A 211 12.44 5.38 -0.18
CA ARG A 211 13.58 6.30 -0.24
C ARG A 211 13.46 7.28 -1.41
N GLU A 212 13.01 6.82 -2.57
CA GLU A 212 12.77 7.67 -3.74
C GLU A 212 11.64 8.67 -3.49
N ALA A 213 10.54 8.24 -2.86
CA ALA A 213 9.42 9.12 -2.52
C ALA A 213 9.77 10.15 -1.42
N THR A 214 10.69 9.81 -0.52
CA THR A 214 11.11 10.69 0.59
C THR A 214 12.28 11.60 0.25
N ALA A 215 13.07 11.30 -0.79
CA ALA A 215 14.21 12.13 -1.19
C ALA A 215 13.88 13.60 -1.49
N PRO A 216 12.75 13.95 -2.13
CA PRO A 216 12.39 15.34 -2.40
C PRO A 216 11.87 16.11 -1.18
N ILE A 217 11.58 15.43 -0.06
CA ILE A 217 10.93 16.01 1.12
C ILE A 217 11.83 15.95 2.36
N ALA A 218 13.08 16.40 2.23
CA ALA A 218 14.02 16.47 3.36
C ALA A 218 13.41 17.24 4.55
N GLY A 219 13.43 16.63 5.74
CA GLY A 219 12.76 17.15 6.95
C GLY A 219 11.23 17.02 6.97
N GLY A 220 10.64 16.44 5.91
CA GLY A 220 9.23 16.14 5.79
C GLY A 220 8.82 14.85 6.50
N ARG A 221 7.56 14.46 6.29
CA ARG A 221 6.97 13.24 6.87
C ARG A 221 6.29 12.44 5.77
N ALA A 222 6.38 11.12 5.86
CA ALA A 222 5.68 10.19 4.99
C ALA A 222 4.93 9.16 5.83
N LEU A 223 3.75 8.76 5.35
CA LEU A 223 2.97 7.67 5.92
C LEU A 223 3.03 6.48 4.98
N LEU A 224 3.53 5.34 5.46
CA LEU A 224 3.48 4.07 4.74
C LEU A 224 2.22 3.29 5.14
N LEU A 225 1.38 2.99 4.15
CA LEU A 225 0.27 2.05 4.29
C LEU A 225 0.68 0.75 3.60
N VAL A 226 0.75 -0.34 4.37
CA VAL A 226 1.24 -1.62 3.89
C VAL A 226 0.61 -2.78 4.67
N GLY A 227 0.50 -3.94 4.04
CA GLY A 227 0.12 -5.17 4.73
C GLY A 227 1.05 -5.46 5.91
N ALA A 228 0.47 -5.84 7.05
CA ALA A 228 1.18 -5.94 8.33
C ALA A 228 2.41 -6.88 8.29
N ALA A 229 2.39 -7.91 7.44
CA ALA A 229 3.49 -8.85 7.27
C ALA A 229 4.76 -8.22 6.69
N HIS A 230 4.65 -7.13 5.93
CA HIS A 230 5.80 -6.43 5.35
C HIS A 230 6.52 -5.56 6.37
N LYS A 231 5.75 -4.98 7.31
CA LYS A 231 6.23 -3.99 8.29
C LYS A 231 7.54 -4.38 8.97
N PRO A 232 7.72 -5.58 9.57
CA PRO A 232 8.98 -5.92 10.24
C PRO A 232 10.20 -5.89 9.31
N PHE A 233 10.05 -6.34 8.07
CA PHE A 233 11.14 -6.39 7.09
C PHE A 233 11.48 -5.01 6.57
N ILE A 234 10.47 -4.23 6.16
CA ILE A 234 10.66 -2.86 5.67
C ILE A 234 11.29 -2.00 6.75
N GLU A 235 10.81 -2.05 8.00
CA GLU A 235 11.41 -1.28 9.08
C GLU A 235 12.87 -1.67 9.33
N ALA A 236 13.21 -2.96 9.27
CA ALA A 236 14.59 -3.40 9.42
C ALA A 236 15.51 -2.79 8.34
N TYR A 237 15.05 -2.70 7.09
CA TYR A 237 15.81 -2.08 6.00
C TYR A 237 15.85 -0.56 6.11
N LEU A 238 14.74 0.10 6.46
CA LEU A 238 14.72 1.55 6.61
C LEU A 238 15.61 2.03 7.76
N ARG A 239 15.77 1.24 8.84
CA ARG A 239 16.70 1.55 9.95
C ARG A 239 18.16 1.60 9.53
N THR A 240 18.53 1.01 8.38
CA THR A 240 19.90 1.11 7.87
C THR A 240 20.13 2.38 7.04
N LEU A 241 19.09 3.15 6.74
CA LEU A 241 19.20 4.41 6.00
C LEU A 241 19.62 5.55 6.94
N THR A 242 20.55 6.38 6.48
CA THR A 242 21.27 7.36 7.31
C THR A 242 20.39 8.49 7.86
N ASP A 243 19.33 8.87 7.15
CA ASP A 243 18.53 10.07 7.37
C ASP A 243 17.02 9.77 7.42
N ILE A 244 16.64 8.52 7.76
CA ILE A 244 15.24 8.11 7.97
C ILE A 244 15.01 7.80 9.45
N GLU A 245 14.04 8.48 10.05
CA GLU A 245 13.53 8.17 11.39
C GLU A 245 12.20 7.40 11.26
N LEU A 246 12.11 6.26 11.95
CA LEU A 246 10.87 5.50 12.05
C LEU A 246 10.09 5.90 13.30
N VAL A 247 8.85 6.34 13.11
CA VAL A 247 7.93 6.69 14.20
C VAL A 247 7.03 5.52 14.55
N SER A 248 6.89 5.25 15.85
CA SER A 248 5.98 4.22 16.36
C SER A 248 4.52 4.55 16.00
N VAL A 249 3.90 3.72 15.16
CA VAL A 249 2.49 3.86 14.79
C VAL A 249 1.56 3.73 16.01
N PRO A 250 1.72 2.75 16.93
CA PRO A 250 0.90 2.70 18.13
C PRO A 250 0.97 3.99 18.95
N ALA A 251 2.16 4.55 19.14
CA ALA A 251 2.34 5.81 19.86
C ALA A 251 1.70 7.01 19.13
N MET A 252 1.81 7.06 17.79
CA MET A 252 1.13 8.05 16.97
C MET A 252 -0.40 7.96 17.12
N LEU A 253 -0.96 6.74 17.18
CA LEU A 253 -2.39 6.49 17.35
C LEU A 253 -2.88 6.70 18.80
N ASP A 254 -1.97 6.80 19.77
CA ASP A 254 -2.26 7.15 21.18
C ASP A 254 -2.14 8.65 21.44
N ALA A 255 -1.43 9.38 20.57
CA ALA A 255 -1.29 10.82 20.69
C ALA A 255 -2.66 11.50 20.57
N LYS A 256 -2.99 12.37 21.53
CA LYS A 256 -4.17 13.24 21.40
C LYS A 256 -3.92 14.19 20.24
N THR A 257 -4.82 14.21 19.27
CA THR A 257 -4.79 15.21 18.20
C THR A 257 -5.04 16.58 18.82
N ALA A 258 -4.07 17.49 18.68
CA ALA A 258 -4.19 18.84 19.22
C ALA A 258 -5.32 19.65 18.55
N ASP A 259 -5.71 19.29 17.31
CA ASP A 259 -6.56 20.11 16.44
C ASP A 259 -7.68 19.35 15.70
N CYS A 260 -8.00 18.10 16.05
CA CYS A 260 -9.22 17.48 15.50
C CYS A 260 -10.43 17.97 16.31
N ALA A 261 -11.17 18.93 15.76
CA ALA A 261 -12.50 19.25 16.24
C ALA A 261 -13.34 17.96 16.27
N GLN A 262 -13.94 17.68 17.42
CA GLN A 262 -14.87 16.57 17.63
C GLN A 262 -16.15 16.76 16.80
#